data_AF-A0A219B2R2-F1
#
_entry.id   AF-A0A219B2R2-F1
#
_cell.length_a   1.000
_cell.length_b   1.000
_cell.length_c   1.000
_cell.angle_alpha   90.00
_cell.angle_beta   90.00
_cell.angle_gamma   90.00
#
_symmetry.space_group_name_H-M   'P 1'
#
loop_
_entity.id
_entity.type
_entity.pdbx_description
1 polymer ?
#
loop_
_entity_poly.entity_id
_entity_poly.type
_entity_poly.pdbx_seq_one_letter_code
_entity_poly.pdbx_strand_id
1 'polypeptide(L)' 'MMVASAFVVNRRTGLMWSAAEDPLNADLDELGRMVPEKAAAFYEGLSDMGRARDPLDAAERLLDPIHKRATANARRLRGA' A
#
# COMPACT_ATOMS: atom_id res chain seq x y z
N MET A 1 8.39 -9.76 -3.79
CA MET A 1 7.58 -8.53 -3.90
C MET A 1 6.22 -8.77 -4.55
N MET A 2 6.14 -9.28 -5.79
CA MET A 2 4.85 -9.52 -6.47
C MET A 2 3.81 -10.28 -5.63
N VAL A 3 4.23 -11.32 -4.90
CA VAL A 3 3.35 -12.09 -4.01
C VAL A 3 2.80 -11.27 -2.84
N ALA A 4 3.60 -10.36 -2.26
CA ALA A 4 3.16 -9.52 -1.17
C ALA A 4 2.12 -8.49 -1.63
N SER A 5 2.37 -7.83 -2.77
CA SER A 5 1.42 -6.90 -3.37
C SER A 5 0.12 -7.60 -3.75
N ALA A 6 0.19 -8.78 -4.39
CA ALA A 6 -1.00 -9.55 -4.76
C ALA A 6 -1.84 -9.94 -3.52
N PHE A 7 -1.18 -10.38 -2.44
CA PHE A 7 -1.86 -10.68 -1.18
C PHE A 7 -2.55 -9.45 -0.58
N VAL A 8 -1.85 -8.31 -0.50
CA VAL A 8 -2.41 -7.07 0.06
C VAL A 8 -3.60 -6.58 -0.76
N VAL A 9 -3.49 -6.62 -2.10
CA VAL A 9 -4.57 -6.24 -3.01
C VAL A 9 -5.78 -7.16 -2.77
N ASN A 10 -5.60 -8.47 -2.83
CA ASN A 10 -6.70 -9.42 -2.65
C ASN A 10 -7.39 -9.24 -1.29
N ARG A 11 -6.62 -9.15 -0.20
CA ARG A 11 -7.17 -8.95 1.15
C ARG A 11 -7.96 -7.64 1.26
N ARG A 12 -7.41 -6.52 0.77
CA ARG A 12 -8.04 -5.20 0.88
C ARG A 12 -9.24 -5.04 -0.05
N THR A 13 -9.22 -5.67 -1.24
CA THR A 13 -10.40 -5.74 -2.09
C THR A 13 -11.54 -6.46 -1.39
N GLY A 14 -11.26 -7.55 -0.66
CA GLY A 14 -12.27 -8.21 0.19
C GLY A 14 -12.84 -7.30 1.27
N LEU A 15 -11.98 -6.55 1.98
CA LEU A 15 -12.42 -5.60 3.02
C LEU A 15 -13.26 -4.45 2.45
N MET A 16 -12.89 -3.91 1.29
CA MET A 16 -13.66 -2.86 0.61
C MET A 16 -15.02 -3.40 0.17
N TRP A 17 -15.06 -4.62 -0.34
CA TRP A 17 -16.30 -5.28 -0.75
C TRP A 17 -17.23 -5.51 0.44
N SER A 18 -16.74 -6.11 1.53
CA SER A 18 -17.54 -6.31 2.74
C SER A 18 -18.04 -4.98 3.32
N ALA A 19 -17.21 -3.93 3.27
CA ALA A 19 -17.61 -2.60 3.72
C ALA A 19 -18.68 -1.94 2.84
N ALA A 20 -18.73 -2.28 1.55
CA ALA A 20 -19.76 -1.79 0.64
C ALA A 20 -21.10 -2.51 0.86
N GLU A 21 -21.07 -3.81 1.19
CA GLU A 21 -22.27 -4.61 1.45
C GLU A 21 -22.85 -4.38 2.86
N ASP A 22 -21.99 -4.35 3.88
CA ASP A 22 -22.37 -4.11 5.28
C ASP A 22 -21.38 -3.16 5.97
N PRO A 23 -21.58 -1.84 5.83
CA PRO A 23 -20.69 -0.85 6.41
C PRO A 23 -20.64 -0.86 7.94
N LEU A 24 -21.71 -1.32 8.60
CA LEU A 24 -21.85 -1.26 10.07
C LEU A 24 -20.98 -2.32 10.77
N ASN A 25 -20.69 -3.43 10.10
CA ASN A 25 -19.84 -4.50 10.62
C ASN A 25 -18.46 -4.55 9.93
N ALA A 26 -18.12 -3.53 9.15
CA ALA A 26 -16.87 -3.47 8.42
C ALA A 26 -15.66 -3.13 9.31
N ASP A 27 -14.47 -3.59 8.91
CA ASP A 27 -13.19 -3.16 9.50
C ASP A 27 -12.81 -1.74 9.00
N LEU A 28 -13.48 -0.74 9.60
CA LEU A 28 -13.28 0.66 9.28
C LEU A 28 -11.90 1.17 9.70
N ASP A 29 -11.27 0.54 10.69
CA ASP A 29 -9.92 0.85 11.12
C ASP A 29 -8.90 0.53 10.01
N GLU A 30 -8.99 -0.66 9.42
CA GLU A 30 -8.11 -1.01 8.30
C GLU A 30 -8.45 -0.20 7.04
N LEU A 31 -9.74 0.05 6.78
CA LEU A 31 -10.18 0.88 5.66
C LEU A 31 -9.65 2.31 5.75
N GLY A 32 -9.74 2.92 6.94
CA GLY A 32 -9.25 4.27 7.21
C GLY A 32 -7.73 4.41 7.05
N ARG A 33 -6.96 3.34 7.27
CA ARG A 33 -5.50 3.34 7.09
C ARG A 33 -5.06 3.23 5.63
N MET A 34 -5.87 2.65 4.74
CA MET A 34 -5.40 2.30 3.39
C MET A 34 -4.97 3.49 2.54
N VAL A 35 -5.76 4.57 2.53
CA VAL A 35 -5.49 5.76 1.70
C VAL A 35 -4.31 6.57 2.24
N PRO A 36 -4.25 6.91 3.54
CA PRO A 36 -3.08 7.58 4.11
C PRO A 36 -1.78 6.82 3.89
N GLU A 37 -1.78 5.49 4.03
CA GLU A 37 -0.60 4.66 3.75
C GLU A 37 -0.12 4.76 2.30
N LYS A 38 -1.06 4.70 1.33
CA LYS A 38 -0.74 4.84 -0.11
C LYS A 38 -0.23 6.25 -0.43
N ALA A 39 -0.87 7.28 0.11
CA ALA A 39 -0.46 8.67 -0.08
C ALA A 39 0.95 8.90 0.49
N ALA A 40 1.21 8.46 1.73
CA ALA A 40 2.52 8.59 2.35
C ALA A 40 3.62 7.89 1.52
N ALA A 41 3.34 6.69 0.99
CA ALA A 41 4.25 5.97 0.10
C ALA A 41 4.61 6.75 -1.15
N PHE A 42 3.57 7.29 -1.78
CA PHE A 42 3.71 8.01 -3.01
C PHE A 42 4.48 9.32 -2.83
N TYR A 43 4.17 10.10 -1.79
CA TYR A 43 4.88 11.35 -1.50
C TYR A 43 6.33 11.12 -1.09
N GLU A 44 6.62 10.08 -0.31
CA GLU A 44 7.99 9.69 0.00
C GLU A 44 8.78 9.37 -1.28
N GLY A 45 8.22 8.53 -2.15
CA GLY A 45 8.85 8.18 -3.42
C GLY A 45 9.03 9.39 -4.34
N LEU A 46 8.02 10.27 -4.41
CA LEU A 46 8.09 11.50 -5.22
C LEU A 46 9.18 12.44 -4.70
N SER A 47 9.30 12.59 -3.38
CA SER A 47 10.32 13.43 -2.77
C SER A 47 11.74 12.90 -2.98
N ASP A 48 11.90 11.57 -3.05
CA ASP A 48 13.20 10.94 -3.26
C ASP A 48 13.60 10.85 -4.75
N MET A 49 12.60 10.75 -5.63
CA MET A 49 12.77 10.84 -7.09
C MET A 49 13.47 12.13 -7.52
N GLY A 50 13.21 13.25 -6.83
CA GLY A 50 13.88 14.53 -7.10
C GLY A 50 15.40 14.52 -6.91
N ARG A 51 15.95 13.46 -6.30
CA ARG A 51 17.41 13.25 -6.11
C ARG A 51 18.01 12.24 -7.08
N ALA A 52 17.24 11.72 -8.04
CA ALA A 52 17.70 10.68 -8.94
C ALA A 52 18.74 11.19 -9.93
N ARG A 53 19.69 10.31 -10.30
CA ARG A 53 20.76 10.62 -11.24
C ARG A 53 20.33 10.48 -12.70
N ASP A 54 19.43 9.55 -12.97
CA ASP A 54 18.91 9.22 -14.29
C ASP A 54 17.45 8.72 -14.21
N PRO A 55 16.75 8.56 -15.35
CA PRO A 55 15.34 8.17 -15.36
C PRO A 55 15.03 6.79 -14.77
N LEU A 56 15.98 5.83 -14.81
CA LEU A 56 15.77 4.50 -14.25
C LEU A 56 15.90 4.53 -12.72
N ASP A 57 16.90 5.25 -12.20
CA ASP A 57 17.04 5.54 -10.76
C ASP A 57 15.82 6.31 -10.21
N ALA A 58 15.26 7.24 -11.01
CA ALA A 58 14.04 7.95 -10.64
C ALA A 58 12.84 7.02 -10.48
N ALA A 59 12.66 6.08 -11.40
CA ALA A 59 11.58 5.10 -11.34
C ALA A 59 11.75 4.13 -10.16
N GLU A 60 12.98 3.70 -9.87
CA GLU A 60 13.28 2.83 -8.72
C GLU A 60 12.94 3.53 -7.40
N ARG A 61 13.42 4.76 -7.19
CA ARG A 61 13.15 5.54 -5.98
C ARG A 61 11.68 5.88 -5.78
N LEU A 62 10.95 6.11 -6.88
CA LEU A 62 9.51 6.33 -6.81
C LEU A 62 8.77 5.10 -6.28
N LEU A 63 9.20 3.90 -6.68
CA LEU A 63 8.49 2.65 -6.37
C LEU A 63 8.98 1.96 -5.08
N ASP A 64 10.21 2.20 -4.65
CA ASP A 64 10.79 1.52 -3.49
C ASP A 64 9.95 1.68 -2.20
N PRO A 65 9.45 2.89 -1.85
CA PRO A 65 8.58 3.06 -0.67
C PRO A 65 7.25 2.30 -0.79
N ILE A 66 6.74 2.10 -2.02
CA ILE A 66 5.52 1.33 -2.29
C ILE A 66 5.77 -0.16 -2.02
N HIS A 67 6.90 -0.69 -2.52
CA HIS A 67 7.29 -2.09 -2.31
C HIS A 67 7.54 -2.41 -0.83
N LYS A 68 8.24 -1.52 -0.11
CA LYS A 68 8.48 -1.65 1.33
C LYS A 68 7.17 -1.72 2.12
N ARG A 69 6.25 -0.79 1.88
CA ARG A 69 4.93 -0.77 2.53
C ARG A 69 4.07 -1.97 2.17
N ALA A 70 4.05 -2.41 0.91
CA ALA A 70 3.32 -3.62 0.52
C ALA A 70 3.79 -4.85 1.30
N THR A 71 5.10 -4.99 1.54
CA THR A 71 5.64 -6.10 2.35
C THR A 71 5.29 -5.96 3.83
N ALA A 72 5.40 -4.76 4.40
CA ALA A 72 5.00 -4.51 5.79
C ALA A 72 3.51 -4.79 6.02
N ASN A 73 2.66 -4.32 5.11
CA ASN A 73 1.21 -4.55 5.15
C ASN A 73 0.88 -6.04 5.02
N ALA A 74 1.54 -6.75 4.11
CA ALA A 74 1.35 -8.19 3.97
C ALA A 74 1.69 -8.93 5.28
N ARG A 75 2.75 -8.53 5.99
CA ARG A 75 3.10 -9.12 7.29
C ARG A 75 2.04 -8.83 8.35
N ARG A 76 1.60 -7.57 8.46
CA ARG A 76 0.57 -7.14 9.42
C ARG A 76 -0.75 -7.86 9.19
N LEU A 77 -1.22 -7.89 7.94
CA LEU A 77 -2.49 -8.51 7.56
C LEU A 77 -2.49 -10.05 7.64
N ARG A 78 -1.32 -10.70 7.66
CA ARG A 78 -1.21 -12.15 7.92
C ARG A 78 -1.20 -12.50 9.40
N GLY A 79 -0.86 -11.54 10.26
CA GLY A 79 -0.85 -11.71 11.71
C GLY A 79 -2.06 -11.10 12.42
N ALA A 80 -3.02 -10.56 11.66
CA ALA A 80 -4.27 -9.99 12.14
C ALA A 80 -5.42 -11.00 12.01
#